data_AF-A0AAV2SR73-F1
#
_entry.id   AF-A0AAV2SR73-F1
#
_cell.length_a   1.000
_cell.length_b   1.000
_cell.length_c   1.000
_cell.angle_alpha   90.00
_cell.angle_beta   90.00
_cell.angle_gamma   90.00
#
_symmetry.space_group_name_H-M   'P 1'
#
loop_
_entity.id
_entity.type
_entity.pdbx_description
1 polymer ?
#
loop_
_entity_poly.entity_id
_entity_poly.type
_entity_poly.pdbx_seq_one_letter_code
_entity_poly.pdbx_strand_id
1 'polypeptide(L)'
;NSLPEFVKQEYNVNREHKDFLWLYDQLQANKSYEAIMIPDAPATLSLETSGETKDILERLSDTEEDVGQEDFMTISKNIEEEYLQIFKKAVADHQLFLRRLAAHPILRRDI
;
A
#
# COMPACT_ATOMS: atom_id res chain seq x y z
N ASN A 1 12.26 25.06 11.23
CA ASN A 1 11.55 24.00 10.48
C ASN A 1 10.05 24.11 10.63
N SER A 2 9.45 25.22 10.19
CA SER A 2 7.99 25.33 10.04
C SER A 2 7.74 25.66 8.58
N LEU A 3 6.94 24.84 7.90
CA LEU A 3 6.45 25.12 6.55
C LEU A 3 5.19 25.97 6.71
N PRO A 4 5.23 27.27 6.38
CA PRO A 4 4.09 28.15 6.57
C PRO A 4 2.92 27.80 5.63
N GLU A 5 3.16 26.99 4.60
CA GLU A 5 2.10 26.50 3.69
C GLU A 5 1.14 25.52 4.39
N PHE A 6 1.54 24.90 5.51
CA PHE A 6 0.71 23.95 6.24
C PHE A 6 -0.05 24.63 7.39
N VAL A 7 -1.38 24.46 7.39
CA VAL A 7 -2.28 25.03 8.41
C VAL A 7 -2.00 24.48 9.82
N LYS A 8 -1.54 23.23 9.92
CA LYS A 8 -1.19 22.57 11.19
C LYS A 8 0.22 21.97 11.08
N GLN A 9 0.96 22.02 12.20
CA GLN A 9 2.29 21.42 12.28
C GLN A 9 2.25 19.88 12.20
N GLU A 10 1.15 19.28 12.67
CA GLU A 10 0.91 17.84 12.60
C GLU A 10 -0.59 17.59 12.39
N TYR A 11 -0.92 16.71 11.44
CA TYR A 11 -2.28 16.29 11.16
C TYR A 11 -2.26 14.94 10.41
N ASN A 12 -3.39 14.25 10.44
CA ASN A 12 -3.57 12.96 9.78
C ASN A 12 -4.73 13.04 8.80
N VAL A 13 -4.61 12.31 7.69
CA VAL A 13 -5.66 12.17 6.67
C VAL A 13 -5.76 10.72 6.23
N ASN A 14 -6.98 10.27 5.94
CA ASN A 14 -7.21 8.96 5.33
C ASN A 14 -7.21 9.13 3.81
N ARG A 15 -6.47 8.25 3.12
CA ARG A 15 -6.34 8.23 1.66
C ARG A 15 -6.43 6.81 1.15
N GLU A 16 -7.12 6.63 0.04
CA GLU A 16 -7.19 5.36 -0.68
C GLU A 16 -6.09 5.28 -1.74
N HIS A 17 -5.76 4.08 -2.21
CA HIS A 17 -4.74 3.88 -3.24
C HIS A 17 -4.96 4.75 -4.49
N LYS A 18 -6.22 4.93 -4.91
CA LYS A 18 -6.59 5.79 -6.05
C LYS A 18 -6.16 7.26 -5.86
N ASP A 19 -6.09 7.75 -4.63
CA ASP A 19 -5.67 9.12 -4.35
C ASP A 19 -4.15 9.29 -4.60
N PHE A 20 -3.38 8.23 -4.38
CA PHE A 20 -1.93 8.21 -4.68
C PHE A 20 -1.69 8.14 -6.18
N LEU A 21 -2.47 7.33 -6.90
CA LEU A 21 -2.41 7.28 -8.37
C LEU A 21 -2.79 8.62 -8.98
N TRP A 22 -3.88 9.23 -8.49
CA TRP A 22 -4.28 10.56 -8.92
C TRP A 22 -3.17 11.60 -8.70
N LEU A 23 -2.54 11.61 -7.52
CA LEU A 23 -1.42 12.52 -7.23
C LEU A 23 -0.26 12.29 -8.19
N TYR A 24 0.13 11.04 -8.43
CA TYR A 24 1.18 10.70 -9.37
C TYR A 24 0.87 11.19 -10.80
N ASP A 25 -0.35 10.95 -11.28
CA ASP A 25 -0.79 11.40 -12.60
C ASP A 25 -0.78 12.93 -12.73
N GLN A 26 -1.18 13.66 -11.68
CA GLN A 26 -1.11 15.12 -11.67
C GLN A 26 0.33 15.62 -11.78
N LEU A 27 1.26 15.00 -11.04
CA LEU A 27 2.68 15.35 -11.10
C LEU A 27 3.26 15.08 -12.48
N GLN A 28 2.90 13.96 -13.11
CA GLN A 28 3.36 13.62 -14.47
C GLN A 28 2.78 14.54 -15.54
N ALA A 29 1.51 14.92 -15.42
CA ALA A 29 0.85 15.80 -16.38
C ALA A 29 1.35 17.26 -16.29
N ASN A 30 2.01 17.62 -15.18
CA ASN A 30 2.52 18.97 -14.98
C ASN A 30 3.79 19.20 -15.82
N LYS A 31 3.66 20.04 -16.85
CA LYS A 31 4.77 20.40 -17.76
C LYS A 31 5.98 21.01 -17.05
N SER A 32 5.77 21.67 -15.91
CA SER A 32 6.87 22.21 -15.11
C SER A 32 7.78 21.13 -14.52
N TYR A 33 7.32 19.88 -14.49
CA TYR A 33 8.03 18.73 -13.94
C TYR A 33 8.54 17.76 -15.02
N GLU A 34 8.41 18.09 -16.32
CA GLU A 34 8.89 17.24 -17.43
C GLU A 34 10.38 16.88 -17.35
N ALA A 35 11.21 17.77 -16.78
CA ALA A 35 12.64 17.54 -16.58
C ALA A 35 13.01 16.94 -15.21
N ILE A 36 12.00 16.62 -14.38
CA ILE A 36 12.18 16.11 -13.02
C ILE A 36 11.90 14.62 -13.00
N MET A 37 12.73 13.86 -12.28
CA MET A 37 12.45 12.45 -12.01
C MET A 37 11.37 12.35 -10.93
N ILE A 38 10.13 12.11 -11.35
CA ILE A 38 9.00 11.86 -10.45
C ILE A 38 9.15 10.44 -9.87
N PRO A 39 9.00 10.25 -8.54
CA PRO A 39 9.03 8.93 -7.93
C PRO A 39 7.95 8.01 -8.49
N ASP A 40 8.27 6.73 -8.68
CA ASP A 40 7.31 5.72 -9.16
C ASP A 40 6.07 5.65 -8.26
N ALA A 41 4.91 5.47 -8.89
CA ALA A 41 3.65 5.27 -8.19
C ALA A 41 3.73 4.02 -7.27
N PRO A 42 3.05 4.03 -6.11
CA PRO A 42 2.92 2.84 -5.30
C PRO A 42 2.30 1.70 -6.13
N ALA A 43 2.82 0.48 -5.99
CA ALA A 43 2.26 -0.67 -6.70
C ALA A 43 0.86 -1.01 -6.16
N THR A 44 -0.09 -1.26 -7.06
CA THR A 44 -1.36 -1.89 -6.69
C THR A 44 -1.07 -3.30 -6.21
N LEU A 45 -1.37 -3.61 -4.96
CA LEU A 45 -1.35 -4.99 -4.52
C LEU A 45 -2.54 -5.71 -5.17
N SER A 46 -2.26 -6.65 -6.08
CA SER A 46 -3.25 -7.65 -6.47
C SER A 46 -3.43 -8.59 -5.28
N LEU A 47 -4.54 -8.46 -4.55
CA LEU A 47 -4.93 -9.41 -3.53
C LEU A 47 -5.31 -10.78 -4.11
N GLU A 48 -5.10 -11.04 -5.40
CA GLU A 48 -5.45 -12.30 -6.06
C GLU A 48 -4.72 -13.51 -5.45
N THR A 49 -3.59 -13.32 -4.78
CA THR A 49 -2.97 -14.36 -3.95
C THR A 49 -3.94 -14.84 -2.86
N SER A 50 -4.77 -13.95 -2.29
CA SER A 50 -5.83 -14.30 -1.34
C SER A 50 -6.97 -15.15 -1.95
N GLY A 51 -7.14 -15.13 -3.28
CA GLY A 51 -8.15 -15.93 -3.97
C GLY A 51 -7.80 -17.42 -3.92
N GLU A 52 -6.55 -17.76 -4.22
CA GLU A 52 -6.00 -19.11 -4.04
C GLU A 52 -6.05 -19.52 -2.56
N THR A 53 -5.81 -18.58 -1.65
CA THR A 53 -5.89 -18.80 -0.19
C THR A 53 -7.31 -19.08 0.31
N LYS A 54 -8.32 -18.42 -0.26
CA LYS A 54 -9.72 -18.64 0.06
C LYS A 54 -10.19 -20.00 -0.48
N ASP A 55 -9.73 -20.38 -1.65
CA ASP A 55 -9.97 -21.71 -2.25
C ASP A 55 -9.31 -22.82 -1.41
N ILE A 56 -8.12 -22.57 -0.84
CA ILE A 56 -7.48 -23.46 0.14
C ILE A 56 -8.33 -23.57 1.41
N LEU A 57 -8.84 -22.47 1.96
CA LEU A 57 -9.70 -22.48 3.14
C LEU A 57 -11.04 -23.20 2.89
N GLU A 58 -11.70 -22.96 1.75
CA GLU A 58 -12.94 -23.65 1.37
C GLU A 58 -12.71 -25.16 1.18
N ARG A 59 -11.59 -25.55 0.57
CA ARG A 59 -11.21 -26.96 0.45
C ARG A 59 -10.88 -27.63 1.79
N LEU A 60 -10.31 -26.89 2.74
CA LEU A 60 -10.02 -27.38 4.09
C LEU A 60 -11.28 -27.51 4.94
N SER A 61 -12.27 -26.63 4.76
CA SER A 61 -13.58 -26.77 5.41
C SER A 61 -14.37 -27.98 4.89
N ASP A 62 -14.24 -28.32 3.61
CA ASP A 62 -14.88 -29.50 3.02
C ASP A 62 -14.23 -30.83 3.44
N THR A 63 -13.02 -30.78 4.03
CA THR A 63 -12.23 -31.94 4.48
C THR A 63 -12.05 -31.99 6.00
N GLU A 64 -12.91 -31.31 6.76
CA GLU A 64 -12.88 -31.20 8.23
C GLU A 64 -12.78 -32.55 8.98
N GLU A 65 -13.22 -33.67 8.38
CA GLU A 65 -13.10 -35.01 8.98
C GLU A 65 -11.69 -35.65 8.83
N ASP A 66 -10.84 -35.17 7.92
CA ASP A 66 -9.51 -35.76 7.60
C ASP A 66 -8.32 -34.84 7.99
N VAL A 67 -8.56 -33.53 8.13
CA VAL A 67 -7.54 -32.55 8.53
C VAL A 67 -7.63 -32.27 10.03
N GLY A 68 -6.55 -32.55 10.77
CA GLY A 68 -6.52 -32.34 12.22
C GLY A 68 -6.71 -30.87 12.61
N GLN A 69 -7.36 -30.61 13.74
CA GLN A 69 -7.61 -29.26 14.27
C GLN A 69 -6.33 -28.39 14.38
N GLU A 70 -5.17 -29.03 14.58
CA GLU A 70 -3.85 -28.38 14.62
C GLU A 70 -3.39 -27.86 13.24
N ASP A 71 -3.70 -28.59 12.17
CA ASP A 71 -3.35 -28.20 10.81
C ASP A 71 -4.19 -27.00 10.35
N PHE A 72 -5.49 -26.97 10.68
CA PHE A 72 -6.36 -25.82 10.38
C PHE A 72 -5.86 -24.53 11.07
N MET A 73 -5.49 -24.62 12.35
CA MET A 73 -4.96 -23.47 13.09
C MET A 73 -3.63 -22.98 12.50
N THR A 74 -2.77 -23.91 12.09
CA THR A 74 -1.48 -23.59 11.47
C THR A 74 -1.67 -22.89 10.13
N ILE A 75 -2.57 -23.40 9.28
CA ILE A 75 -2.87 -22.82 7.97
C ILE A 75 -3.50 -21.44 8.13
N SER A 76 -4.48 -21.28 9.03
CA SER A 76 -5.10 -19.98 9.31
C SER A 76 -4.07 -18.94 9.74
N LYS A 77 -3.15 -19.31 10.65
CA LYS A 77 -2.08 -18.43 11.10
C LYS A 77 -1.13 -18.04 9.95
N ASN A 78 -0.73 -18.99 9.11
CA ASN A 78 0.15 -18.71 7.97
C ASN A 78 -0.49 -17.69 7.01
N ILE A 79 -1.80 -17.78 6.81
CA ILE A 79 -2.58 -16.87 5.96
C ILE A 79 -2.61 -15.46 6.56
N GLU A 80 -2.88 -15.35 7.86
CA GLU A 80 -2.85 -14.06 8.55
C GLU A 80 -1.46 -13.41 8.49
N GLU A 81 -0.41 -14.20 8.64
CA GLU A 81 0.98 -13.73 8.53
C GLU A 81 1.28 -13.25 7.11
N GLU A 82 0.89 -14.00 6.08
CA GLU A 82 1.07 -13.61 4.68
C GLU A 82 0.33 -12.31 4.35
N TYR A 83 -0.94 -12.21 4.75
CA TYR A 83 -1.74 -10.99 4.58
C TYR A 83 -1.07 -9.80 5.26
N LEU A 84 -0.57 -9.97 6.48
CA LEU A 84 0.11 -8.91 7.21
C LEU A 84 1.42 -8.48 6.53
N GLN A 85 2.18 -9.41 5.96
CA GLN A 85 3.40 -9.08 5.21
C GLN A 85 3.08 -8.29 3.94
N ILE A 86 2.06 -8.72 3.20
CA ILE A 86 1.56 -8.01 2.01
C ILE A 86 1.11 -6.59 2.39
N PHE A 87 0.32 -6.45 3.44
CA PHE A 87 -0.14 -5.14 3.93
C PHE A 87 1.04 -4.24 4.32
N LYS A 88 2.00 -4.75 5.11
CA LYS A 88 3.20 -4.01 5.50
C LYS A 88 4.00 -3.54 4.28
N LYS A 89 4.13 -4.40 3.27
CA LYS A 89 4.79 -4.04 2.01
C LYS A 89 4.07 -2.91 1.29
N ALA A 90 2.74 -2.98 1.14
CA ALA A 90 1.98 -1.89 0.54
C ALA A 90 2.20 -0.58 1.28
N VAL A 91 2.04 -0.59 2.61
CA VAL A 91 2.19 0.61 3.43
C VAL A 91 3.59 1.19 3.27
N ALA A 92 4.63 0.36 3.25
CA ALA A 92 6.00 0.82 3.02
C ALA A 92 6.17 1.48 1.64
N ASP A 93 5.60 0.89 0.59
CA ASP A 93 5.68 1.43 -0.78
C ASP A 93 4.95 2.79 -0.88
N HIS A 94 3.76 2.93 -0.28
CA HIS A 94 3.02 4.20 -0.22
C HIS A 94 3.74 5.28 0.61
N GLN A 95 4.32 4.89 1.76
CA GLN A 95 5.11 5.80 2.58
C GLN A 95 6.37 6.27 1.86
N LEU A 96 7.04 5.37 1.15
CA LEU A 96 8.26 5.68 0.40
C LEU A 96 7.99 6.69 -0.70
N PHE A 97 6.90 6.53 -1.45
CA PHE A 97 6.45 7.49 -2.46
C PHE A 97 6.30 8.91 -1.87
N LEU A 98 5.51 9.06 -0.80
CA LEU A 98 5.32 10.36 -0.15
C LEU A 98 6.60 10.94 0.47
N ARG A 99 7.45 10.10 1.08
CA ARG A 99 8.74 10.54 1.62
C ARG A 99 9.66 11.08 0.53
N ARG A 100 9.69 10.45 -0.66
CA ARG A 100 10.48 10.92 -1.80
C ARG A 100 9.97 12.27 -2.31
N LEU A 101 8.65 12.44 -2.42
CA LEU A 101 8.05 13.74 -2.77
C LEU A 101 8.42 14.83 -1.74
N ALA A 102 8.28 14.53 -0.46
CA ALA A 102 8.58 15.47 0.62
C ALA A 102 10.08 15.82 0.74
N ALA A 103 10.98 14.93 0.31
CA ALA A 103 12.41 15.18 0.27
C ALA A 103 12.84 15.97 -0.97
N HIS A 104 12.04 15.98 -2.03
CA HIS A 104 12.38 16.63 -3.29
C HIS A 104 12.21 18.16 -3.18
N PRO A 105 13.23 18.96 -3.54
CA PRO A 105 13.23 20.41 -3.32
C PRO A 105 12.13 21.17 -4.09
N ILE A 106 11.72 20.63 -5.25
CA ILE A 106 10.68 21.20 -6.12
C ILE A 106 9.30 20.60 -5.76
N LEU A 107 9.11 19.28 -5.91
CA LEU A 107 7.83 18.60 -5.68
C LEU A 107 7.25 18.77 -4.27
N ARG A 108 8.07 18.96 -3.22
CA ARG A 108 7.57 19.23 -1.86
C ARG A 108 6.68 20.49 -1.79
N ARG A 109 6.86 21.42 -2.73
CA ARG A 109 6.15 22.70 -2.80
C ARG A 109 5.14 22.75 -3.94
N ASP A 110 4.74 21.60 -4.48
CA ASP A 110 3.61 21.53 -5.41
C ASP A 110 2.35 22.05 -4.67
N ILE A 111 1.68 23.04 -5.26
CA ILE A 111 0.48 23.72 -4.75
C ILE A 111 -0.61 23.64 -5.82
#